data_AF-A0A352LRV3-F1
#
_entry.id   AF-A0A352LRV3-F1
#
_cell.length_a   1.000
_cell.length_b   1.000
_cell.length_c   1.000
_cell.angle_alpha   90.00
_cell.angle_beta   90.00
_cell.angle_gamma   90.00
#
_symmetry.space_group_name_H-M   'P 1'
#
loop_
_entity.id
_entity.type
_entity.pdbx_description
1 polymer ?
#
loop_
_entity_poly.entity_id
_entity_poly.type
_entity_poly.pdbx_seq_one_letter_code
_entity_poly.pdbx_strand_id
1 'polypeptide(L)'
;MSRKRDIDLNGGKLLKKGPYIASAKIFEDTDNLALCINIINEETRKVTISKWFNIETLNLDDKKEDWLALMIALSMLSSAKAGREEKAEEVRNSWKELMSVLEIC
;
A
#
# COMPACT_ATOMS: atom_id res chain seq x y z
N MET A 1 17.16 -5.78 -8.88
CA MET A 1 17.47 -5.35 -7.51
C MET A 1 16.78 -4.04 -7.28
N SER A 2 16.20 -3.87 -6.09
CA SER A 2 15.45 -2.69 -5.68
C SER A 2 16.25 -1.41 -5.92
N ARG A 3 15.56 -0.34 -6.31
CA ARG A 3 16.14 0.98 -6.52
C ARG A 3 15.16 2.07 -6.14
N LYS A 4 15.67 3.24 -5.77
CA LYS A 4 14.83 4.41 -5.48
C LYS A 4 14.02 4.78 -6.72
N ARG A 5 12.70 4.86 -6.59
CA ARG A 5 11.78 5.26 -7.66
C ARG A 5 10.39 5.52 -7.10
N ASP A 6 9.64 6.38 -7.76
CA ASP A 6 8.18 6.39 -7.60
C ASP A 6 7.62 5.12 -8.27
N ILE A 7 6.64 4.50 -7.62
CA ILE A 7 5.95 3.34 -8.17
C ILE A 7 4.67 3.80 -8.84
N ASP A 8 4.58 3.54 -10.14
CA ASP A 8 3.31 3.65 -10.85
C ASP A 8 2.44 2.43 -10.50
N LEU A 9 1.49 2.68 -9.61
CA LEU A 9 0.58 1.65 -9.14
C LEU A 9 -0.41 1.19 -10.24
N ASN A 10 -0.41 1.76 -11.45
CA ASN A 10 -1.14 1.31 -12.66
C ASN A 10 -2.62 0.94 -12.42
N GLY A 11 -3.24 1.49 -11.38
CA GLY A 11 -4.51 1.02 -10.81
C GLY A 11 -5.62 2.07 -10.81
N GLY A 12 -5.55 3.04 -11.72
CA GLY A 12 -6.32 4.30 -11.75
C GLY A 12 -7.63 4.35 -10.95
N LYS A 13 -8.67 3.59 -11.35
CA LYS A 13 -9.99 3.59 -10.66
C LYS A 13 -10.01 2.80 -9.36
N LEU A 14 -9.17 1.79 -9.20
CA LEU A 14 -9.13 0.92 -8.01
C LEU A 14 -8.46 1.63 -6.83
N LEU A 15 -7.53 2.54 -7.11
CA LEU A 15 -6.76 3.30 -6.13
C LEU A 15 -7.41 4.61 -5.69
N LYS A 16 -8.67 4.83 -6.08
CA LYS A 16 -9.49 5.94 -5.61
C LYS A 16 -10.70 5.40 -4.85
N LYS A 17 -10.84 5.79 -3.58
CA LYS A 17 -11.99 5.44 -2.73
C LYS A 17 -12.52 6.71 -2.07
N GLY A 18 -13.59 7.27 -2.63
CA GLY A 18 -14.10 8.58 -2.20
C GLY A 18 -13.04 9.68 -2.43
N PRO A 19 -12.71 10.52 -1.42
CA PRO A 19 -11.71 11.57 -1.55
C PRO A 19 -10.27 11.06 -1.37
N TYR A 20 -10.04 9.76 -1.21
CA TYR A 20 -8.72 9.20 -0.93
C TYR A 20 -8.09 8.56 -2.16
N ILE A 21 -6.80 8.86 -2.36
CA ILE A 21 -5.93 8.25 -3.38
C ILE A 21 -4.69 7.67 -2.73
N ALA A 22 -4.19 6.54 -3.24
CA ALA A 22 -2.92 5.98 -2.81
C ALA A 22 -1.76 6.42 -3.72
N SER A 23 -0.57 6.56 -3.13
CA SER A 23 0.70 6.73 -3.84
C SER A 23 1.75 5.83 -3.21
N ALA A 24 2.74 5.40 -3.99
CA ALA A 24 3.81 4.55 -3.51
C ALA A 24 5.17 4.98 -4.07
N LYS A 25 6.21 4.81 -3.26
CA LYS A 25 7.60 5.07 -3.67
C LYS A 25 8.56 4.17 -2.92
N ILE A 26 9.66 3.82 -3.57
CA ILE A 26 10.85 3.24 -2.94
C ILE A 26 11.83 4.37 -2.68
N PHE A 27 12.29 4.48 -1.45
CA PHE A 27 13.29 5.46 -1.03
C PHE A 27 14.32 4.81 -0.12
N GLU A 28 15.42 5.51 0.11
CA GLU A 28 16.45 5.07 1.06
C GLU A 28 16.12 5.60 2.44
N ASP A 29 16.00 4.66 3.38
CA ASP A 29 15.77 4.91 4.80
C ASP A 29 17.00 4.46 5.57
N THR A 30 17.75 5.44 6.12
CA THR A 30 19.07 5.23 6.74
C THR A 30 20.00 4.45 5.79
N ASP A 31 20.18 3.16 6.02
CA ASP A 31 21.08 2.28 5.28
C ASP A 31 20.35 1.23 4.41
N ASN A 32 19.01 1.26 4.32
CA ASN A 32 18.24 0.28 3.55
C ASN A 32 17.23 0.91 2.59
N LEU A 33 16.79 0.14 1.60
CA LEU A 33 15.64 0.52 0.77
C LEU A 33 14.31 0.17 1.43
N ALA A 34 13.40 1.15 1.46
CA ALA A 34 12.06 1.00 2.00
C ALA A 34 10.98 1.37 0.97
N LEU A 35 9.93 0.57 0.91
CA LEU A 35 8.71 0.88 0.18
C LEU A 35 7.76 1.64 1.11
N CYS A 36 7.42 2.86 0.71
CA CYS A 36 6.44 3.72 1.36
C CYS A 36 5.14 3.74 0.56
N ILE A 37 4.01 3.59 1.24
CA ILE A 37 2.67 3.78 0.69
C ILE A 37 1.95 4.84 1.52
N ASN A 38 1.45 5.86 0.81
CA ASN A 38 0.69 6.96 1.40
C ASN A 38 -0.74 6.96 0.89
N ILE A 39 -1.70 7.13 1.81
CA ILE A 39 -3.08 7.49 1.48
C ILE A 39 -3.24 8.99 1.66
N ILE A 40 -3.59 9.68 0.59
CA ILE A 40 -3.72 11.13 0.52
C ILE A 40 -5.20 11.47 0.37
N ASN A 41 -5.69 12.41 1.17
CA ASN A 41 -7.00 13.02 0.94
C ASN A 41 -6.82 14.10 -0.14
N GLU A 42 -7.44 13.93 -1.31
CA GLU A 42 -7.26 14.81 -2.47
C GLU A 42 -7.80 16.22 -2.25
N GLU A 43 -8.85 16.37 -1.44
CA GLU A 43 -9.49 17.67 -1.16
C GLU A 43 -8.58 18.57 -0.31
N THR A 44 -7.91 17.98 0.69
CA THR A 44 -7.04 18.71 1.63
C THR A 44 -5.56 18.63 1.27
N ARG A 45 -5.19 17.74 0.33
CA ARG A 45 -3.81 17.35 -0.01
C ARG A 45 -2.98 16.82 1.17
N LYS A 46 -3.61 16.44 2.27
CA LYS A 46 -2.93 15.89 3.45
C LYS A 46 -2.75 14.38 3.33
N VAL A 47 -1.57 13.90 3.70
CA VAL A 47 -1.34 12.47 3.95
C VAL A 47 -2.15 12.06 5.18
N THR A 48 -3.09 11.16 4.98
CA THR A 48 -3.96 10.64 6.05
C THR A 48 -3.35 9.41 6.70
N ILE A 49 -2.67 8.57 5.91
CA ILE A 49 -1.98 7.37 6.39
C ILE A 49 -0.66 7.27 5.63
N SER A 50 0.43 6.98 6.34
CA SER A 50 1.72 6.64 5.76
C SER A 50 2.23 5.36 6.40
N LYS A 51 2.64 4.39 5.57
CA LYS A 51 3.25 3.13 6.01
C LYS A 51 4.50 2.87 5.19
N TRP A 52 5.48 2.28 5.86
CA TRP A 52 6.80 1.94 5.31
C TRP A 52 7.22 0.55 5.74
N PHE A 53 7.96 -0.14 4.87
CA PHE A 53 8.49 -1.48 5.12
C PHE A 53 9.79 -1.66 4.34
N ASN A 54 10.78 -2.29 4.98
CA ASN A 54 12.05 -2.63 4.34
C ASN A 54 11.81 -3.67 3.24
N ILE A 55 12.32 -3.42 2.04
CA ILE A 55 12.16 -4.32 0.89
C ILE A 55 13.46 -4.98 0.45
N GLU A 56 14.59 -4.59 1.01
CA GLU A 56 15.91 -5.05 0.57
C GLU A 56 16.10 -6.54 0.82
N THR A 57 15.58 -7.02 1.96
CA THR A 57 15.59 -8.44 2.31
C THR A 57 14.68 -9.29 1.43
N LEU A 58 13.72 -8.70 0.72
CA LEU A 58 12.79 -9.42 -0.15
C LEU A 58 13.42 -9.77 -1.51
N ASN A 59 14.48 -9.06 -1.91
CA ASN A 59 15.22 -9.27 -3.17
C ASN A 59 14.29 -9.49 -4.39
N LEU A 60 13.28 -8.64 -4.53
CA LEU A 60 12.30 -8.71 -5.60
C LEU A 60 12.79 -7.99 -6.86
N ASP A 61 12.18 -8.33 -7.99
CA ASP A 61 12.31 -7.55 -9.23
C ASP A 61 11.29 -6.40 -9.26
N ASP A 62 11.53 -5.38 -10.10
CA ASP A 62 10.69 -4.18 -10.19
C ASP A 62 9.19 -4.52 -10.40
N LYS A 63 8.86 -5.58 -11.15
CA LYS A 63 7.46 -5.96 -11.40
C LYS A 63 6.79 -6.51 -10.15
N LYS A 64 7.50 -7.35 -9.38
CA LYS A 64 7.00 -7.90 -8.12
C LYS A 64 6.87 -6.82 -7.05
N GLU A 65 7.78 -5.86 -7.01
CA GLU A 65 7.68 -4.69 -6.14
C GLU A 65 6.45 -3.83 -6.47
N ASP A 66 6.21 -3.56 -7.76
CA ASP A 66 5.05 -2.77 -8.21
C ASP A 66 3.74 -3.48 -7.87
N TRP A 67 3.68 -4.79 -8.10
CA TRP A 67 2.53 -5.61 -7.71
C TRP A 67 2.30 -5.61 -6.21
N LEU A 68 3.36 -5.79 -5.40
CA LEU A 68 3.28 -5.73 -3.94
C LEU A 68 2.77 -4.37 -3.46
N ALA A 69 3.31 -3.28 -4.02
CA ALA A 69 2.89 -1.94 -3.70
C ALA A 69 1.40 -1.70 -4.02
N LEU A 70 0.94 -2.19 -5.19
CA LEU A 70 -0.46 -2.14 -5.60
C LEU A 70 -1.37 -2.89 -4.61
N MET A 71 -1.02 -4.12 -4.24
CA MET A 71 -1.82 -4.93 -3.32
C MET A 71 -1.95 -4.28 -1.95
N ILE A 72 -0.85 -3.73 -1.40
CA ILE A 72 -0.88 -3.07 -0.10
C ILE A 72 -1.67 -1.75 -0.18
N ALA A 73 -1.50 -0.97 -1.26
CA ALA A 73 -2.26 0.27 -1.47
C ALA A 73 -3.78 0.01 -1.53
N LEU A 74 -4.21 -1.03 -2.23
CA LEU A 74 -5.62 -1.42 -2.31
C LEU A 74 -6.18 -1.83 -0.94
N SER A 75 -5.40 -2.58 -0.15
CA SER A 75 -5.77 -3.00 1.21
C SER A 75 -5.89 -1.79 2.15
N MET A 76 -4.93 -0.86 2.10
CA MET A 76 -4.94 0.36 2.90
C MET A 76 -6.14 1.27 2.57
N LEU A 77 -6.44 1.47 1.27
CA LEU A 77 -7.60 2.25 0.84
C LEU A 77 -8.92 1.63 1.27
N SER A 78 -9.05 0.31 1.14
CA SER A 78 -10.25 -0.42 1.55
C SER A 78 -10.45 -0.33 3.06
N SER A 79 -9.37 -0.44 3.84
CA SER A 79 -9.39 -0.25 5.30
C SER A 79 -9.77 1.18 5.70
N ALA A 80 -9.22 2.20 5.01
CA ALA A 80 -9.56 3.60 5.26
C ALA A 80 -11.06 3.89 4.99
N LYS A 81 -11.61 3.32 3.90
CA LYS A 81 -13.04 3.40 3.60
C LYS A 81 -13.87 2.68 4.68
N ALA A 82 -13.50 1.46 5.03
CA ALA A 82 -14.24 0.65 6.01
C ALA A 82 -14.23 1.28 7.41
N GLY A 83 -13.13 1.92 7.82
CA GLY A 83 -13.09 2.69 9.06
C GLY A 83 -14.12 3.83 9.10
N ARG A 84 -14.36 4.52 7.98
CA ARG A 84 -15.43 5.52 7.88
C ARG A 84 -16.83 4.93 7.90
N GLU A 85 -16.99 3.70 7.40
CA GLU A 85 -18.27 3.01 7.32
C GLU A 85 -18.53 2.13 8.56
N GLU A 86 -17.68 2.21 9.60
CA GLU A 86 -17.73 1.37 10.81
C GLU A 86 -17.63 -0.15 10.53
N LYS A 87 -17.03 -0.54 9.39
CA LYS A 87 -16.83 -1.92 8.92
C LYS A 87 -15.37 -2.38 8.96
N ALA A 88 -14.52 -1.70 9.72
CA ALA A 88 -13.08 -2.00 9.76
C ALA A 88 -12.76 -3.43 10.23
N GLU A 89 -13.61 -4.02 11.09
CA GLU A 89 -13.48 -5.40 11.57
C GLU A 89 -13.60 -6.41 10.42
N GLU A 90 -14.62 -6.25 9.56
CA GLU A 90 -14.91 -7.14 8.43
C GLU A 90 -13.74 -7.15 7.43
N VAL A 91 -13.24 -5.98 7.05
CA VAL A 91 -12.12 -5.85 6.09
C VAL A 91 -10.82 -6.42 6.66
N ARG A 92 -10.55 -6.22 7.96
CA ARG A 92 -9.38 -6.84 8.61
C ARG A 92 -9.45 -8.37 8.58
N ASN A 93 -10.64 -8.95 8.78
CA ASN A 93 -10.83 -10.39 8.75
C ASN A 93 -10.65 -10.96 7.33
N SER A 94 -11.24 -10.32 6.31
CA SER A 94 -11.03 -10.73 4.91
C SER A 94 -9.56 -10.65 4.47
N TRP A 95 -8.82 -9.65 4.96
CA TRP A 95 -7.38 -9.54 4.67
C TRP A 95 -6.57 -10.67 5.32
N LYS A 96 -6.85 -11.00 6.59
CA LYS A 96 -6.22 -12.13 7.28
C LYS A 96 -6.49 -13.45 6.56
N GLU A 97 -7.73 -13.67 6.11
CA GLU A 97 -8.11 -14.86 5.36
C GLU A 97 -7.33 -14.97 4.04
N LEU A 98 -7.24 -13.88 3.27
CA LEU A 98 -6.43 -13.85 2.05
C LEU A 98 -4.95 -14.15 2.31
N MET A 99 -4.36 -13.54 3.34
CA MET A 99 -2.95 -13.77 3.69
C MET A 99 -2.70 -15.22 4.13
N SER A 100 -3.67 -15.86 4.81
CA SER A 100 -3.59 -17.27 5.18
C SER A 100 -3.62 -18.20 3.97
N VAL A 101 -4.43 -17.89 2.95
CA VAL A 101 -4.48 -18.64 1.67
C VAL A 101 -3.17 -18.51 0.90
N LEU A 102 -2.49 -17.37 1.02
CA LEU A 102 -1.22 -17.09 0.35
C LEU A 102 0.01 -17.62 1.12
N GLU A 103 -0.17 -18.26 2.29
CA GLU A 103 0.91 -18.76 3.15
C GLU A 103 1.89 -17.67 3.64
N ILE A 104 1.45 -16.40 3.74
CA ILE A 104 2.31 -15.27 4.16
C ILE A 104 2.20 -15.00 5.68
N CYS A 105 1.68 -15.92 6.48
CA CYS A 105 1.56 -15.77 7.94
C CYS A 105 1.82 -17.08 8.68
#